data_AF-A0A2E5IF08-F1
#
_entry.id   AF-A0A2E5IF08-F1
#
_cell.length_a   1.000
_cell.length_b   1.000
_cell.length_c   1.000
_cell.angle_alpha   90.00
_cell.angle_beta   90.00
_cell.angle_gamma   90.00
#
_symmetry.space_group_name_H-M   'P 1'
#
loop_
_entity.id
_entity.type
_entity.pdbx_description
1 polymer ?
#
loop_
_entity_poly.entity_id
_entity_poly.type
_entity_poly.pdbx_seq_one_letter_code
_entity_poly.pdbx_strand_id
1 'polypeptide(L)'
;MGDRTAMAQRRVKAFMLMFIMFLAPLAGCFGEADERVLDASALTIEGSGALQGGMWQQITLSANDDVAVYIPYFIQDPGSMRAQNGTVLDLQTSERITMNILFPPRNDMIVFFIDEIGRTDWPVRPADISWKTWLANPSNGSAVQAVPNEDLGGEWPWLVPGNTSGEAAIPIVMETVRPSRADLTDADGVGASDGWVNGRDVYEWVDFIADDTPCATCGPDGAVGYLDRWIGNANPSYEHAITYFEGVMQGYGLDRVEVHRFQWNTAWAVNICGYKDGSVYPDEWLIFGAHFDIAPPVAYTPGAEAGVPGYGTRHGAYDNAAGSSMVLTTASVLAEFDARRTMVFCLWSSEEEGLWGSRSFANDLPDGVTVSNYLNLDMAGVNYPGDYALSVYLGPDGTQEAVDQTGMFYLAEWIGADALDLGYEMERGREAWLESGESPLWGDIYEDTVAIYESPTARSDHASFQDIGVATLGWNGLVDGYPCYHRECDTMETMIEYMDTDNSTGINNLVHSWDIVTWWAVYAFLHMDQTPVPNEL
;
A
#
# COMPACT_ATOMS: atom_id res chain seq x y z
N MET A 1 -11.15 85.10 50.55
CA MET A 1 -11.29 83.64 50.80
C MET A 1 -10.99 82.77 49.58
N GLY A 2 -10.61 83.32 48.41
CA GLY A 2 -10.41 82.55 47.16
C GLY A 2 -8.97 82.08 46.85
N ASP A 3 -7.95 82.50 47.61
CA ASP A 3 -6.55 82.29 47.21
C ASP A 3 -5.88 81.06 47.86
N ARG A 4 -6.46 80.52 48.95
CA ARG A 4 -5.93 79.33 49.63
C ARG A 4 -6.35 78.01 48.97
N THR A 5 -7.48 77.99 48.26
CA THR A 5 -8.02 76.82 47.56
C THR A 5 -7.26 76.50 46.27
N ALA A 6 -6.84 77.51 45.51
CA ALA A 6 -6.08 77.32 44.27
C ALA A 6 -4.68 76.73 44.50
N MET A 7 -4.01 77.12 45.59
CA MET A 7 -2.67 76.62 45.93
C MET A 7 -2.70 75.16 46.44
N ALA A 8 -3.75 74.77 47.17
CA ALA A 8 -3.96 73.38 47.58
C ALA A 8 -4.20 72.45 46.37
N GLN A 9 -4.99 72.91 45.40
CA GLN A 9 -5.32 72.14 44.19
C GLN A 9 -4.10 71.92 43.29
N ARG A 10 -3.16 72.88 43.21
CA ARG A 10 -1.89 72.72 42.49
C ARG A 10 -0.94 71.72 43.16
N ARG A 11 -0.92 71.68 44.50
CA ARG A 11 -0.08 70.72 45.26
C ARG A 11 -0.57 69.28 45.11
N VAL A 12 -1.89 69.07 45.11
CA VAL A 12 -2.49 67.74 44.88
C VAL A 12 -2.20 67.23 43.46
N LYS A 13 -2.30 68.10 42.44
CA LYS A 13 -1.95 67.75 41.05
C LYS A 13 -0.47 67.41 40.89
N ALA A 14 0.43 68.15 41.54
CA ALA A 14 1.86 67.87 41.52
C ALA A 14 2.21 66.53 42.21
N PHE A 15 1.55 66.22 43.34
CA PHE A 15 1.71 64.93 44.00
C PHE A 15 1.18 63.76 43.17
N MET A 16 0.03 63.91 42.50
CA MET A 16 -0.49 62.88 41.59
C MET A 16 0.46 62.63 40.41
N LEU A 17 0.98 63.69 39.78
CA LEU A 17 1.94 63.56 38.68
C LEU A 17 3.24 62.88 39.11
N MET A 18 3.78 63.24 40.28
CA MET A 18 4.95 62.54 40.84
C MET A 18 4.63 61.08 41.14
N PHE A 19 3.46 60.77 41.72
CA PHE A 19 3.07 59.38 42.00
C PHE A 19 2.93 58.53 40.72
N ILE A 20 2.38 59.10 39.65
CA ILE A 20 2.31 58.44 38.33
C ILE A 20 3.72 58.22 37.73
N MET A 21 4.63 59.18 37.87
CA MET A 21 6.02 59.02 37.40
C MET A 21 6.83 58.01 38.24
N PHE A 22 6.50 57.83 39.53
CA PHE A 22 7.10 56.79 40.38
C PHE A 22 6.49 55.39 40.15
N LEU A 23 5.30 55.30 39.54
CA LEU A 23 4.68 54.03 39.13
C LEU A 23 5.15 53.54 37.74
N ALA A 24 5.71 54.42 36.91
CA ALA A 24 6.20 54.06 35.58
C ALA A 24 7.31 52.97 35.55
N PRO A 25 8.27 52.90 36.50
CA PRO A 25 9.26 51.82 36.53
C PRO A 25 8.69 50.49 37.06
N LEU A 26 7.53 50.49 37.73
CA LEU A 26 6.88 49.29 38.28
C LEU A 26 6.08 48.52 37.22
N ALA A 27 5.77 49.15 36.08
CA ALA A 27 5.13 48.50 34.93
C ALA A 27 6.13 47.73 34.03
N GLY A 28 7.44 47.90 34.25
CA GLY A 28 8.50 47.29 33.44
C GLY A 28 9.08 45.98 33.98
N CYS A 29 8.48 45.38 35.02
CA CYS A 29 9.06 44.21 35.71
C CYS A 29 7.97 43.21 36.18
N PHE A 30 6.90 43.05 35.42
CA PHE A 30 5.85 42.03 35.60
C PHE A 30 5.53 41.32 34.27
N GLY A 31 6.60 40.98 33.55
CA GLY A 31 6.56 40.25 32.30
C GLY A 31 7.91 39.58 32.09
N GLU A 32 8.32 38.73 33.04
CA GLU A 32 9.02 37.53 32.60
C GLU A 32 7.97 36.78 31.80
N ALA A 33 8.03 36.93 30.47
CA ALA A 33 7.52 35.88 29.62
C ALA A 33 8.34 34.66 30.02
N ASP A 34 7.75 33.74 30.79
CA ASP A 34 8.25 32.38 30.82
C ASP A 34 8.42 32.00 29.34
N GLU A 35 9.67 31.81 28.91
CA GLU A 35 9.94 31.24 27.59
C GLU A 35 9.23 29.90 27.59
N ARG A 36 8.06 29.88 26.96
CA ARG A 36 7.16 28.73 26.97
C ARG A 36 7.77 27.73 26.03
N VAL A 37 8.57 26.82 26.58
CA VAL A 37 9.18 25.71 25.83
C VAL A 37 8.04 24.83 25.33
N LEU A 38 7.97 24.65 24.02
CA LEU A 38 7.00 23.75 23.41
C LEU A 38 7.25 22.32 23.91
N ASP A 39 6.18 21.61 24.26
CA ASP A 39 6.23 20.21 24.66
C ASP A 39 5.04 19.43 24.08
N ALA A 40 5.00 18.11 24.29
CA ALA A 40 3.97 17.23 23.75
C ALA A 40 2.53 17.62 24.16
N SER A 41 2.34 18.43 25.22
CA SER A 41 1.02 18.91 25.63
C SER A 41 0.48 20.03 24.73
N ALA A 42 1.29 20.59 23.83
CA ALA A 42 0.90 21.60 22.86
C ALA A 42 -0.14 21.11 21.84
N LEU A 43 -0.28 19.79 21.65
CA LEU A 43 -1.24 19.18 20.74
C LEU A 43 -2.03 18.06 21.42
N THR A 44 -3.33 18.01 21.17
CA THR A 44 -4.19 16.88 21.54
C THR A 44 -4.77 16.26 20.29
N ILE A 45 -4.70 14.93 20.19
CA ILE A 45 -5.16 14.14 19.04
C ILE A 45 -6.29 13.24 19.51
N GLU A 46 -7.47 13.38 18.92
CA GLU A 46 -8.68 12.65 19.30
C GLU A 46 -9.27 11.92 18.10
N GLY A 47 -9.51 10.61 18.21
CA GLY A 47 -10.31 9.84 17.26
C GLY A 47 -11.78 9.75 17.70
N SER A 48 -12.67 9.27 16.83
CA SER A 48 -14.06 8.93 17.19
C SER A 48 -14.17 7.75 18.17
N GLY A 49 -13.09 6.99 18.34
CA GLY A 49 -12.94 5.86 19.24
C GLY A 49 -11.46 5.54 19.44
N ALA A 50 -11.13 4.26 19.65
CA ALA A 50 -9.74 3.82 19.56
C ALA A 50 -9.22 4.05 18.14
N LEU A 51 -7.95 4.46 18.00
CA LEU A 51 -7.34 4.65 16.69
C LEU A 51 -7.17 3.29 16.01
N GLN A 52 -7.53 3.22 14.73
CA GLN A 52 -7.57 1.97 13.98
C GLN A 52 -6.38 1.86 13.01
N GLY A 53 -5.70 0.72 12.98
CA GLY A 53 -4.71 0.42 11.94
C GLY A 53 -5.39 -0.05 10.64
N GLY A 54 -4.85 0.28 9.47
CA GLY A 54 -5.35 -0.24 8.20
C GLY A 54 -6.78 0.18 7.85
N MET A 55 -7.26 1.31 8.38
CA MET A 55 -8.60 1.83 8.12
C MET A 55 -8.56 3.36 7.99
N TRP A 56 -9.18 3.88 6.94
CA TRP A 56 -9.48 5.31 6.84
C TRP A 56 -10.41 5.71 7.98
N GLN A 57 -9.97 6.67 8.79
CA GLN A 57 -10.74 7.14 9.93
C GLN A 57 -10.59 8.64 10.10
N GLN A 58 -11.51 9.23 10.87
CA GLN A 58 -11.45 10.64 11.19
C GLN A 58 -10.75 10.87 12.53
N ILE A 59 -9.76 11.76 12.53
CA ILE A 59 -9.13 12.29 13.74
C ILE A 59 -9.29 13.81 13.81
N THR A 60 -9.22 14.35 15.02
CA THR A 60 -9.21 15.80 15.28
C THR A 60 -7.95 16.18 16.02
N LEU A 61 -7.17 17.09 15.44
CA LEU A 61 -6.05 17.75 16.08
C LEU A 61 -6.55 19.03 16.76
N SER A 62 -6.22 19.22 18.03
CA SER A 62 -6.58 20.41 18.81
C SER A 62 -5.32 21.03 19.40
N ALA A 63 -5.00 22.26 18.98
CA ALA A 63 -3.81 22.97 19.39
C ALA A 63 -4.03 23.69 20.75
N ASN A 64 -3.20 23.35 21.73
CA ASN A 64 -3.19 23.99 23.05
C ASN A 64 -2.21 25.18 23.12
N ASP A 65 -1.28 25.25 22.16
CA ASP A 65 -0.34 26.34 21.91
C ASP A 65 -0.12 26.49 20.39
N ASP A 66 0.55 27.55 19.95
CA ASP A 66 0.90 27.73 18.53
C ASP A 66 1.94 26.67 18.13
N VAL A 67 1.60 25.80 17.19
CA VAL A 67 2.36 24.58 16.91
C VAL A 67 2.31 24.20 15.43
N ALA A 68 3.44 23.77 14.87
CA ALA A 68 3.49 23.06 13.61
C ALA A 68 3.43 21.55 13.85
N VAL A 69 2.64 20.83 13.05
CA VAL A 69 2.41 19.39 13.19
C VAL A 69 2.78 18.69 11.90
N TYR A 70 3.82 17.85 11.93
CA TYR A 70 4.17 16.93 10.86
C TYR A 70 3.46 15.59 11.03
N ILE A 71 2.73 15.21 9.99
CA ILE A 71 1.89 14.03 9.89
C ILE A 71 2.50 13.11 8.83
N PRO A 72 3.24 12.03 9.21
CA PRO A 72 3.94 11.15 8.28
C PRO A 72 3.05 10.02 7.74
N TYR A 73 1.75 10.26 7.56
CA TYR A 73 0.76 9.25 7.18
C TYR A 73 -0.12 9.73 6.04
N PHE A 74 -0.73 8.79 5.31
CA PHE A 74 -1.68 9.14 4.27
C PHE A 74 -2.89 9.86 4.89
N ILE A 75 -3.18 11.04 4.36
CA ILE A 75 -4.39 11.81 4.67
C ILE A 75 -5.23 11.96 3.42
N GLN A 76 -6.51 12.25 3.59
CA GLN A 76 -7.34 12.74 2.50
C GLN A 76 -7.29 14.27 2.52
N ASP A 77 -6.75 14.87 1.46
CA ASP A 77 -6.71 16.32 1.35
C ASP A 77 -8.14 16.87 1.20
N PRO A 78 -8.55 17.89 1.99
CA PRO A 78 -9.94 18.34 2.04
C PRO A 78 -10.40 19.11 0.81
N GLY A 79 -9.47 19.60 -0.02
CA GLY A 79 -9.80 20.32 -1.24
C GLY A 79 -9.98 19.37 -2.43
N SER A 80 -8.96 18.56 -2.70
CA SER A 80 -8.92 17.61 -3.80
C SER A 80 -9.69 16.32 -3.54
N MET A 81 -9.93 15.96 -2.28
CA MET A 81 -10.52 14.70 -1.82
C MET A 81 -9.69 13.44 -2.16
N ARG A 82 -8.46 13.61 -2.62
CA ARG A 82 -7.54 12.52 -2.95
C ARG A 82 -6.65 12.15 -1.77
N ALA A 83 -6.10 10.93 -1.80
CA ALA A 83 -5.07 10.54 -0.86
C ALA A 83 -3.78 11.34 -1.09
N GLN A 84 -3.13 11.74 0.00
CA GLN A 84 -1.88 12.48 0.02
C GLN A 84 -0.92 11.88 1.06
N ASN A 85 0.31 11.67 0.65
CA ASN A 85 1.41 11.12 1.45
C ASN A 85 1.95 12.16 2.46
N GLY A 86 1.26 12.27 3.59
CA GLY A 86 1.63 13.14 4.69
C GLY A 86 1.44 14.63 4.44
N THR A 87 1.63 15.42 5.49
CA THR A 87 1.58 16.88 5.43
C THR A 87 2.22 17.52 6.66
N VAL A 88 2.41 18.85 6.62
CA VAL A 88 2.71 19.68 7.79
C VAL A 88 1.65 20.78 7.91
N LEU A 89 1.08 20.93 9.10
CA LEU A 89 0.05 21.93 9.40
C LEU A 89 0.50 22.87 10.51
N ASP A 90 0.45 24.16 10.26
CA ASP A 90 0.63 25.19 11.28
C ASP A 90 -0.73 25.49 11.93
N LEU A 91 -0.84 25.25 13.24
CA LEU A 91 -2.07 25.45 14.02
C LEU A 91 -1.86 26.53 15.08
N GLN A 92 -2.77 27.48 15.12
CA GLN A 92 -2.78 28.50 16.17
C GLN A 92 -3.42 27.97 17.45
N THR A 93 -3.10 28.56 18.59
CA THR A 93 -3.71 28.22 19.88
C THR A 93 -5.24 28.21 19.79
N SER A 94 -5.88 27.15 20.28
CA SER A 94 -7.33 26.87 20.21
C SER A 94 -7.89 26.52 18.82
N GLU A 95 -7.04 26.41 17.80
CA GLU A 95 -7.45 25.89 16.50
C GLU A 95 -7.71 24.38 16.57
N ARG A 96 -8.69 23.93 15.79
CA ARG A 96 -9.04 22.51 15.67
C ARG A 96 -9.20 22.17 14.20
N ILE A 97 -8.52 21.13 13.76
CA ILE A 97 -8.61 20.60 12.41
C ILE A 97 -9.01 19.14 12.46
N THR A 98 -9.94 18.76 11.60
CA THR A 98 -10.43 17.38 11.49
C THR A 98 -10.01 16.85 10.13
N MET A 99 -9.49 15.63 10.08
CA MET A 99 -8.98 15.01 8.86
C MET A 99 -9.30 13.53 8.79
N ASN A 100 -9.43 13.02 7.56
CA ASN A 100 -9.41 11.59 7.31
C ASN A 100 -7.96 11.15 7.12
N ILE A 101 -7.56 10.10 7.83
CA ILE A 101 -6.20 9.58 7.90
C ILE A 101 -6.20 8.05 7.81
N LEU A 102 -5.16 7.49 7.20
CA LEU A 102 -4.89 6.06 7.10
C LEU A 102 -3.61 5.74 7.86
N PHE A 103 -3.73 4.96 8.92
CA PHE A 103 -2.58 4.46 9.68
C PHE A 103 -2.11 3.10 9.16
N PRO A 104 -0.84 2.74 9.43
CA PRO A 104 -0.27 1.43 9.12
C PRO A 104 -1.20 0.25 9.50
N PRO A 105 -1.31 -0.77 8.63
CA PRO A 105 -2.13 -1.95 8.88
C PRO A 105 -1.53 -2.91 9.92
N ARG A 106 -0.19 -2.94 10.08
CA ARG A 106 0.51 -3.92 10.93
C ARG A 106 1.33 -3.31 12.06
N ASN A 107 1.83 -2.08 11.89
CA ASN A 107 2.55 -1.39 12.95
C ASN A 107 1.56 -0.71 13.92
N ASP A 108 1.57 -1.17 15.17
CA ASP A 108 0.69 -0.71 16.23
C ASP A 108 1.06 0.68 16.77
N MET A 109 2.30 1.11 16.56
CA MET A 109 2.80 2.40 17.03
C MET A 109 2.77 3.43 15.89
N ILE A 110 2.11 4.56 16.16
CA ILE A 110 2.12 5.73 15.27
C ILE A 110 2.76 6.94 15.95
N VAL A 111 3.28 7.85 15.14
CA VAL A 111 3.97 9.06 15.59
C VAL A 111 3.52 10.28 14.79
N PHE A 112 3.28 11.37 15.51
CA PHE A 112 3.23 12.72 14.96
C PHE A 112 4.45 13.48 15.46
N PHE A 113 4.94 14.45 14.70
CA PHE A 113 6.01 15.33 15.18
C PHE A 113 5.47 16.74 15.33
N ILE A 114 5.85 17.42 16.42
CA ILE A 114 5.51 18.81 16.63
C ILE A 114 6.76 19.67 16.81
N ASP A 115 6.65 20.92 16.41
CA ASP A 115 7.65 21.97 16.67
C ASP A 115 7.05 23.38 16.54
N GLU A 116 7.87 24.40 16.69
CA GLU A 116 7.52 25.80 16.46
C GLU A 116 7.08 26.04 14.99
N ILE A 117 6.10 26.93 14.84
CA ILE A 117 5.63 27.39 13.52
C ILE A 117 6.77 27.98 12.71
N GLY A 118 6.83 27.63 11.43
CA GLY A 118 7.87 28.06 10.50
C GLY A 118 9.07 27.11 10.42
N ARG A 119 9.04 25.98 11.13
CA ARG A 119 9.99 24.88 10.90
C ARG A 119 9.91 24.39 9.46
N THR A 120 11.07 24.27 8.82
CA THR A 120 11.20 23.90 7.41
C THR A 120 11.60 22.44 7.21
N ASP A 121 12.63 22.01 7.93
CA ASP A 121 13.20 20.66 7.81
C ASP A 121 12.68 19.72 8.90
N TRP A 122 11.88 18.71 8.54
CA TRP A 122 11.34 17.73 9.48
C TRP A 122 12.12 16.42 9.44
N PRO A 123 12.36 15.74 10.57
CA PRO A 123 13.09 14.48 10.57
C PRO A 123 12.39 13.43 9.73
N VAL A 124 13.15 12.58 9.05
CA VAL A 124 12.64 11.44 8.28
C VAL A 124 13.49 10.21 8.56
N ARG A 125 12.84 9.06 8.72
CA ARG A 125 13.49 7.76 8.91
C ARG A 125 14.16 7.27 7.63
N PRO A 126 15.20 6.42 7.70
CA PRO A 126 15.65 5.62 6.56
C PRO A 126 14.52 4.73 6.01
N ALA A 127 14.57 4.41 4.71
CA ALA A 127 13.51 3.65 4.04
C ALA A 127 13.30 2.26 4.66
N ASP A 128 14.39 1.58 5.01
CA ASP A 128 14.42 0.22 5.53
C ASP A 128 14.16 0.10 7.05
N ILE A 129 13.77 1.19 7.72
CA ILE A 129 13.55 1.23 9.16
C ILE A 129 12.15 1.81 9.43
N SER A 130 11.39 1.20 10.35
CA SER A 130 10.10 1.75 10.83
C SER A 130 10.27 2.97 11.72
N TRP A 131 9.23 3.78 11.89
CA TRP A 131 9.24 4.86 12.88
C TRP A 131 9.49 4.35 14.30
N LYS A 132 9.02 3.13 14.62
CA LYS A 132 9.22 2.45 15.91
C LYS A 132 10.69 2.19 16.19
N THR A 133 11.39 1.60 15.23
CA THR A 133 12.81 1.32 15.35
C THR A 133 13.64 2.60 15.32
N TRP A 134 13.28 3.56 14.46
CA TRP A 134 13.99 4.85 14.37
C TRP A 134 13.88 5.67 15.65
N LEU A 135 12.71 5.77 16.28
CA LEU A 135 12.53 6.51 17.54
C LEU A 135 13.32 5.91 18.71
N ALA A 136 13.58 4.59 18.69
CA ALA A 136 14.40 3.93 19.70
C ALA A 136 15.89 4.29 19.58
N ASN A 137 16.37 4.57 18.36
CA ASN A 137 17.74 5.01 18.10
C ASN A 137 17.81 6.00 16.94
N PRO A 138 17.44 7.29 17.17
CA PRO A 138 17.33 8.26 16.10
C PRO A 138 18.68 8.51 15.44
N SER A 139 18.73 8.34 14.12
CA SER A 139 19.86 8.77 13.31
C SER A 139 19.54 10.12 12.66
N ASN A 140 20.52 11.02 12.65
CA ASN A 140 20.43 12.28 11.92
C ASN A 140 20.94 12.07 10.50
N GLY A 141 20.24 12.57 9.48
CA GLY A 141 20.75 12.49 8.11
C GLY A 141 19.88 13.16 7.05
N SER A 142 18.58 12.93 7.08
CA SER A 142 17.64 13.39 6.04
C SER A 142 16.52 14.23 6.62
N ALA A 143 15.81 14.96 5.76
CA ALA A 143 14.59 15.67 6.12
C ALA A 143 13.50 15.52 5.06
N VAL A 144 12.27 15.86 5.44
CA VAL A 144 11.21 16.28 4.50
C VAL A 144 10.88 17.74 4.71
N GLN A 145 10.42 18.41 3.65
CA GLN A 145 9.98 19.80 3.66
C GLN A 145 8.53 19.88 3.17
N ALA A 146 7.77 20.78 3.79
CA ALA A 146 6.43 21.11 3.33
C ALA A 146 6.50 22.12 2.17
N VAL A 147 5.85 21.79 1.07
CA VAL A 147 5.73 22.67 -0.12
C VAL A 147 4.27 22.93 -0.45
N PRO A 148 3.95 24.01 -1.18
CA PRO A 148 2.59 24.23 -1.66
C PRO A 148 2.03 22.99 -2.35
N ASN A 149 0.75 22.72 -2.15
CA ASN A 149 0.07 21.58 -2.75
C ASN A 149 0.14 21.68 -4.30
N GLU A 150 0.57 20.61 -4.97
CA GLU A 150 0.69 20.56 -6.43
C GLU A 150 -0.55 19.98 -7.12
N ASP A 151 -1.52 19.47 -6.35
CA ASP A 151 -2.78 18.99 -6.87
C ASP A 151 -3.71 20.13 -7.30
N LEU A 152 -4.40 19.90 -8.42
CA LEU A 152 -5.52 20.75 -8.79
C LEU A 152 -6.61 20.70 -7.70
N GLY A 153 -6.83 21.83 -7.05
CA GLY A 153 -7.80 21.99 -5.96
C GLY A 153 -7.30 21.53 -4.59
N GLY A 154 -6.04 21.13 -4.45
CA GLY A 154 -5.46 20.72 -3.18
C GLY A 154 -5.29 21.88 -2.19
N GLU A 155 -5.45 21.61 -0.90
CA GLU A 155 -5.39 22.63 0.17
C GLU A 155 -4.18 22.47 1.07
N TRP A 156 -3.83 21.24 1.46
CA TRP A 156 -2.77 20.99 2.45
C TRP A 156 -1.39 20.80 1.83
N PRO A 157 -0.31 21.29 2.45
CA PRO A 157 1.04 21.19 1.89
C PRO A 157 1.46 19.75 1.60
N TRP A 158 2.13 19.55 0.47
CA TRP A 158 2.81 18.30 0.13
C TRP A 158 4.12 18.17 0.89
N LEU A 159 4.61 16.93 1.00
CA LEU A 159 5.94 16.65 1.52
C LEU A 159 6.88 16.29 0.36
N VAL A 160 8.07 16.88 0.37
CA VAL A 160 9.15 16.54 -0.56
C VAL A 160 10.44 16.27 0.20
N PRO A 161 11.39 15.51 -0.36
CA PRO A 161 12.72 15.34 0.24
C PRO A 161 13.40 16.70 0.48
N GLY A 162 13.92 16.89 1.69
CA GLY A 162 14.69 18.07 2.08
C GLY A 162 16.15 18.00 1.62
N ASN A 163 16.79 19.17 1.50
CA ASN A 163 18.19 19.30 1.07
C ASN A 163 19.20 19.30 2.24
N THR A 164 18.70 19.21 3.47
CA THR A 164 19.42 19.33 4.74
C THR A 164 18.99 18.21 5.67
N SER A 165 19.80 17.94 6.70
CA SER A 165 19.40 16.99 7.74
C SER A 165 18.33 17.61 8.64
N GLY A 166 17.27 16.88 8.93
CA GLY A 166 16.23 17.33 9.85
C GLY A 166 16.76 17.31 11.27
N GLU A 167 16.59 18.41 12.01
CA GLU A 167 16.88 18.42 13.45
C GLU A 167 15.87 17.55 14.21
N ALA A 168 16.11 17.27 15.49
CA ALA A 168 15.11 16.58 16.30
C ALA A 168 13.81 17.42 16.38
N ALA A 169 12.66 16.78 16.21
CA ALA A 169 11.34 17.34 16.50
C ALA A 169 10.72 16.55 17.67
N ILE A 170 9.68 17.09 18.32
CA ILE A 170 9.06 16.45 19.50
C ILE A 170 8.09 15.37 19.02
N PRO A 171 8.32 14.07 19.29
CA PRO A 171 7.40 13.02 18.89
C PRO A 171 6.20 12.92 19.84
N ILE A 172 5.00 12.77 19.28
CA ILE A 172 3.78 12.36 19.97
C ILE A 172 3.49 10.94 19.50
N VAL A 173 3.74 9.97 20.38
CA VAL A 173 3.54 8.55 20.12
C VAL A 173 2.15 8.12 20.58
N MET A 174 1.45 7.36 19.74
CA MET A 174 0.14 6.79 20.03
C MET A 174 0.08 5.33 19.56
N GLU A 175 -0.93 4.61 20.01
CA GLU A 175 -1.16 3.22 19.63
C GLU A 175 -2.43 3.10 18.78
N THR A 176 -2.41 2.19 17.82
CA THR A 176 -3.55 1.81 17.00
C THR A 176 -3.89 0.33 17.20
N VAL A 177 -5.13 -0.03 16.88
CA VAL A 177 -5.62 -1.41 16.92
C VAL A 177 -6.19 -1.77 15.55
N ARG A 178 -5.69 -2.83 14.93
CA ARG A 178 -6.26 -3.35 13.68
C ARG A 178 -7.69 -3.85 13.96
N PRO A 179 -8.72 -3.40 13.21
CA PRO A 179 -10.07 -3.96 13.32
C PRO A 179 -10.06 -5.46 13.05
N SER A 180 -11.03 -6.18 13.63
CA SER A 180 -11.16 -7.60 13.41
C SER A 180 -12.60 -8.08 13.54
N ARG A 181 -12.90 -9.15 12.80
CA ARG A 181 -14.21 -9.81 12.80
C ARG A 181 -14.45 -10.61 14.07
N ALA A 182 -15.58 -10.37 14.71
CA ALA A 182 -15.93 -11.02 15.98
C ALA A 182 -16.34 -12.50 15.84
N ASP A 183 -16.60 -12.99 14.63
CA ASP A 183 -16.96 -14.37 14.33
C ASP A 183 -15.75 -15.29 14.10
N LEU A 184 -14.53 -14.75 14.07
CA LEU A 184 -13.30 -15.46 13.76
C LEU A 184 -12.38 -15.60 14.98
N THR A 185 -11.45 -16.55 14.90
CA THR A 185 -10.41 -16.81 15.91
C THR A 185 -9.01 -16.64 15.34
N ASP A 186 -7.98 -16.72 16.18
CA ASP A 186 -6.58 -16.71 15.72
C ASP A 186 -6.32 -17.82 14.69
N ALA A 187 -6.94 -18.99 14.82
CA ALA A 187 -6.82 -20.08 13.84
C ALA A 187 -7.42 -19.74 12.46
N ASP A 188 -8.26 -18.70 12.40
CA ASP A 188 -8.93 -18.23 11.17
C ASP A 188 -8.24 -16.99 10.57
N GLY A 189 -7.14 -16.49 11.16
CA GLY A 189 -6.50 -15.25 10.71
C GLY A 189 -7.22 -13.99 11.17
N VAL A 190 -7.85 -13.99 12.35
CA VAL A 190 -8.65 -12.85 12.85
C VAL A 190 -7.89 -11.51 12.86
N GLY A 191 -6.57 -11.52 13.04
CA GLY A 191 -5.73 -10.31 13.04
C GLY A 191 -5.65 -9.58 11.70
N ALA A 192 -6.06 -10.22 10.60
CA ALA A 192 -6.10 -9.66 9.25
C ALA A 192 -7.47 -9.91 8.59
N SER A 193 -8.54 -9.74 9.37
CA SER A 193 -9.91 -10.07 8.97
C SER A 193 -10.85 -8.89 8.75
N ASP A 194 -10.38 -7.67 8.98
CA ASP A 194 -11.15 -6.44 8.85
C ASP A 194 -10.20 -5.24 8.61
N GLY A 195 -10.78 -4.08 8.36
CA GLY A 195 -10.10 -2.88 7.88
C GLY A 195 -10.47 -2.56 6.44
N TRP A 196 -9.85 -1.52 5.88
CA TRP A 196 -10.16 -1.08 4.53
C TRP A 196 -9.84 -2.16 3.49
N VAL A 197 -8.72 -2.84 3.68
CA VAL A 197 -8.27 -4.03 2.95
C VAL A 197 -7.89 -5.07 3.98
N ASN A 198 -8.13 -6.34 3.70
CA ASN A 198 -7.73 -7.41 4.60
C ASN A 198 -7.47 -8.73 3.85
N GLY A 199 -6.55 -9.54 4.39
CA GLY A 199 -6.20 -10.83 3.79
C GLY A 199 -7.28 -11.89 3.91
N ARG A 200 -8.24 -11.75 4.83
CA ARG A 200 -9.36 -12.68 4.96
C ARG A 200 -10.31 -12.62 3.77
N ASP A 201 -10.56 -11.43 3.23
CA ASP A 201 -11.37 -11.27 2.02
C ASP A 201 -10.68 -11.93 0.82
N VAL A 202 -9.35 -11.82 0.73
CA VAL A 202 -8.56 -12.54 -0.30
C VAL A 202 -8.69 -14.06 -0.11
N TYR A 203 -8.56 -14.55 1.13
CA TYR A 203 -8.76 -15.97 1.45
C TYR A 203 -10.12 -16.47 1.00
N GLU A 204 -11.19 -15.74 1.31
CA GLU A 204 -12.56 -16.10 0.96
C GLU A 204 -12.79 -16.10 -0.56
N TRP A 205 -12.11 -15.20 -1.29
CA TRP A 205 -12.10 -15.23 -2.75
C TRP A 205 -11.37 -16.45 -3.32
N VAL A 206 -10.18 -16.79 -2.81
CA VAL A 206 -9.42 -17.95 -3.30
C VAL A 206 -10.20 -19.25 -3.02
N ASP A 207 -10.72 -19.40 -1.80
CA ASP A 207 -11.56 -20.53 -1.39
C ASP A 207 -12.79 -20.67 -2.31
N PHE A 208 -13.45 -19.56 -2.63
CA PHE A 208 -14.59 -19.56 -3.54
C PHE A 208 -14.24 -19.88 -4.99
N ILE A 209 -13.18 -19.28 -5.55
CA ILE A 209 -12.78 -19.50 -6.94
C ILE A 209 -12.36 -20.96 -7.15
N ALA A 210 -11.66 -21.54 -6.17
CA ALA A 210 -11.16 -22.91 -6.21
C ALA A 210 -12.13 -23.97 -5.65
N ASP A 211 -13.37 -23.60 -5.28
CA ASP A 211 -14.35 -24.53 -4.69
C ASP A 211 -14.81 -25.58 -5.71
N ASP A 212 -14.35 -26.82 -5.53
CA ASP A 212 -14.67 -27.97 -6.38
C ASP A 212 -15.89 -28.78 -5.94
N THR A 213 -16.68 -28.25 -4.99
CA THR A 213 -17.93 -28.86 -4.54
C THR A 213 -18.84 -29.11 -5.74
N PRO A 214 -19.27 -30.37 -5.99
CA PRO A 214 -20.06 -30.69 -7.17
C PRO A 214 -21.39 -29.92 -7.25
N CYS A 215 -21.58 -29.15 -8.32
CA CYS A 215 -22.79 -28.39 -8.59
C CYS A 215 -23.20 -28.44 -10.07
N ALA A 216 -24.19 -29.26 -10.40
CA ALA A 216 -24.68 -29.43 -11.77
C ALA A 216 -25.42 -28.21 -12.36
N THR A 217 -25.69 -27.17 -11.55
CA THR A 217 -26.43 -25.97 -11.96
C THR A 217 -25.65 -24.68 -11.83
N CYS A 218 -24.42 -24.72 -11.30
CA CYS A 218 -23.62 -23.54 -11.02
C CYS A 218 -22.79 -23.13 -12.25
N GLY A 219 -22.33 -24.08 -13.05
CA GLY A 219 -21.51 -23.80 -14.22
C GLY A 219 -21.25 -25.06 -15.06
N PRO A 220 -20.60 -24.89 -16.22
CA PRO A 220 -20.25 -26.00 -17.11
C PRO A 220 -19.05 -26.84 -16.63
N ASP A 221 -18.26 -26.34 -15.67
CA ASP A 221 -17.23 -27.08 -14.93
C ASP A 221 -17.83 -28.10 -13.94
N GLY A 222 -19.09 -27.91 -13.56
CA GLY A 222 -19.81 -28.76 -12.62
C GLY A 222 -19.41 -28.54 -11.15
N ALA A 223 -18.83 -27.38 -10.83
CA ALA A 223 -18.38 -27.00 -9.50
C ALA A 223 -19.12 -25.75 -8.99
N VAL A 224 -19.00 -25.43 -7.69
CA VAL A 224 -19.54 -24.18 -7.12
C VAL A 224 -18.68 -22.98 -7.53
N GLY A 225 -17.35 -23.16 -7.56
CA GLY A 225 -16.38 -22.15 -7.95
C GLY A 225 -16.27 -21.94 -9.45
N TYR A 226 -15.09 -21.48 -9.89
CA TYR A 226 -14.79 -21.19 -11.29
C TYR A 226 -13.54 -21.94 -11.72
N LEU A 227 -13.73 -23.22 -12.02
CA LEU A 227 -12.66 -24.13 -12.42
C LEU A 227 -12.48 -24.11 -13.94
N ASP A 228 -11.43 -24.78 -14.40
CA ASP A 228 -11.17 -25.05 -15.82
C ASP A 228 -11.04 -23.77 -16.68
N ARG A 229 -10.42 -22.71 -16.10
CA ARG A 229 -10.26 -21.36 -16.66
C ARG A 229 -9.15 -21.22 -17.71
N TRP A 230 -8.73 -22.30 -18.36
CA TRP A 230 -7.72 -22.24 -19.42
C TRP A 230 -8.30 -21.79 -20.76
N ILE A 231 -7.43 -21.22 -21.60
CA ILE A 231 -7.80 -20.75 -22.94
C ILE A 231 -8.25 -21.90 -23.85
N GLY A 232 -9.25 -21.64 -24.69
CA GLY A 232 -9.64 -22.56 -25.75
C GLY A 232 -10.86 -22.11 -26.53
N ASN A 233 -10.86 -22.36 -27.84
CA ASN A 233 -12.04 -22.11 -28.66
C ASN A 233 -13.22 -22.92 -28.13
N ALA A 234 -14.27 -22.22 -27.69
CA ALA A 234 -15.48 -22.80 -27.12
C ALA A 234 -15.25 -23.59 -25.80
N ASN A 235 -14.35 -23.13 -24.92
CA ASN A 235 -14.35 -23.55 -23.52
C ASN A 235 -15.50 -22.84 -22.76
N PRO A 236 -16.60 -23.54 -22.40
CA PRO A 236 -17.72 -22.90 -21.72
C PRO A 236 -17.39 -22.48 -20.28
N SER A 237 -16.45 -23.16 -19.59
CA SER A 237 -16.05 -22.81 -18.21
C SER A 237 -15.27 -21.50 -18.18
N TYR A 238 -14.36 -21.32 -19.14
CA TYR A 238 -13.67 -20.06 -19.35
C TYR A 238 -14.64 -18.90 -19.64
N GLU A 239 -15.59 -19.07 -20.57
CA GLU A 239 -16.61 -18.04 -20.85
C GLU A 239 -17.55 -17.75 -19.67
N HIS A 240 -17.84 -18.77 -18.87
CA HIS A 240 -18.62 -18.63 -17.63
C HIS A 240 -17.86 -17.78 -16.59
N ALA A 241 -16.59 -18.07 -16.36
CA ALA A 241 -15.72 -17.30 -15.48
C ALA A 241 -15.59 -15.84 -15.94
N ILE A 242 -15.41 -15.61 -17.25
CA ILE A 242 -15.35 -14.26 -17.81
C ILE A 242 -16.59 -13.45 -17.48
N THR A 243 -17.77 -14.03 -17.72
CA THR A 243 -19.05 -13.37 -17.46
C THR A 243 -19.22 -13.05 -15.98
N TYR A 244 -18.79 -13.95 -15.09
CA TYR A 244 -18.87 -13.73 -13.66
C TYR A 244 -17.94 -12.61 -13.19
N PHE A 245 -16.65 -12.65 -13.51
CA PHE A 245 -15.69 -11.65 -13.05
C PHE A 245 -15.91 -10.27 -13.67
N GLU A 246 -16.40 -10.21 -14.92
CA GLU A 246 -16.91 -8.96 -15.50
C GLU A 246 -18.04 -8.38 -14.63
N GLY A 247 -19.03 -9.21 -14.26
CA GLY A 247 -20.15 -8.81 -13.42
C GLY A 247 -19.74 -8.38 -12.01
N VAL A 248 -18.74 -9.06 -11.42
CA VAL A 248 -18.15 -8.68 -10.12
C VAL A 248 -17.54 -7.28 -10.21
N MET A 249 -16.67 -7.02 -11.19
CA MET A 249 -16.05 -5.70 -11.37
C MET A 249 -17.08 -4.61 -11.68
N GLN A 250 -18.13 -4.92 -12.44
CA GLN A 250 -19.24 -3.98 -12.68
C GLN A 250 -19.97 -3.58 -11.39
N GLY A 251 -19.96 -4.46 -10.39
CA GLY A 251 -20.52 -4.22 -9.07
C GLY A 251 -19.69 -3.29 -8.17
N TYR A 252 -18.41 -3.05 -8.49
CA TYR A 252 -17.51 -2.24 -7.65
C TYR A 252 -17.66 -0.72 -7.83
N GLY A 253 -18.49 -0.26 -8.76
CA GLY A 253 -18.64 1.19 -8.99
C GLY A 253 -17.47 1.83 -9.75
N LEU A 254 -16.73 1.02 -10.51
CA LEU A 254 -15.78 1.48 -11.52
C LEU A 254 -16.53 2.22 -12.66
N ASP A 255 -15.85 3.17 -13.33
CA ASP A 255 -16.46 3.96 -14.41
C ASP A 255 -16.81 3.12 -15.64
N ARG A 256 -15.99 2.09 -15.90
CA ARG A 256 -16.27 1.08 -16.93
C ARG A 256 -15.56 -0.23 -16.63
N VAL A 257 -16.10 -1.30 -17.21
CA VAL A 257 -15.49 -2.63 -17.25
C VAL A 257 -15.54 -3.11 -18.69
N GLU A 258 -14.40 -3.58 -19.18
CA GLU A 258 -14.24 -4.02 -20.57
C GLU A 258 -13.65 -5.43 -20.62
N VAL A 259 -14.29 -6.29 -21.41
CA VAL A 259 -13.76 -7.61 -21.78
C VAL A 259 -13.02 -7.46 -23.11
N HIS A 260 -11.71 -7.36 -23.05
CA HIS A 260 -10.82 -7.21 -24.20
C HIS A 260 -10.61 -8.55 -24.89
N ARG A 261 -11.37 -8.81 -25.95
CA ARG A 261 -11.26 -10.05 -26.72
C ARG A 261 -10.23 -9.92 -27.82
N PHE A 262 -9.27 -10.82 -27.84
CA PHE A 262 -8.21 -10.86 -28.85
C PHE A 262 -7.98 -12.29 -29.35
N GLN A 263 -7.34 -12.40 -30.51
CA GLN A 263 -7.01 -13.69 -31.12
C GLN A 263 -5.49 -13.86 -31.17
N TRP A 264 -5.01 -14.97 -30.61
CA TRP A 264 -3.62 -15.39 -30.75
C TRP A 264 -3.56 -16.67 -31.58
N ASN A 265 -2.92 -16.60 -32.75
CA ASN A 265 -2.99 -17.63 -33.78
C ASN A 265 -4.44 -17.99 -34.15
N THR A 266 -4.95 -19.11 -33.64
CA THR A 266 -6.32 -19.60 -33.87
C THR A 266 -7.18 -19.60 -32.62
N ALA A 267 -6.61 -19.31 -31.45
CA ALA A 267 -7.31 -19.33 -30.17
C ALA A 267 -7.84 -17.93 -29.83
N TRP A 268 -9.05 -17.88 -29.26
CA TRP A 268 -9.61 -16.67 -28.66
C TRP A 268 -9.27 -16.61 -27.18
N ALA A 269 -8.83 -15.44 -26.74
CA ALA A 269 -8.47 -15.11 -25.37
C ALA A 269 -9.16 -13.81 -24.95
N VAL A 270 -9.24 -13.55 -23.65
CA VAL A 270 -9.78 -12.29 -23.13
C VAL A 270 -8.98 -11.74 -21.97
N ASN A 271 -8.90 -10.43 -21.85
CA ASN A 271 -8.59 -9.78 -20.57
C ASN A 271 -9.87 -9.16 -20.01
N ILE A 272 -10.03 -9.18 -18.69
CA ILE A 272 -11.16 -8.55 -18.00
C ILE A 272 -10.60 -7.37 -17.21
N CYS A 273 -10.89 -6.16 -17.66
CA CYS A 273 -10.30 -4.95 -17.07
C CYS A 273 -11.39 -4.00 -16.59
N GLY A 274 -11.31 -3.63 -15.33
CA GLY A 274 -12.08 -2.56 -14.72
C GLY A 274 -11.27 -1.27 -14.65
N TYR A 275 -11.92 -0.14 -14.83
CA TYR A 275 -11.27 1.17 -14.90
C TYR A 275 -12.00 2.21 -14.07
N LYS A 276 -11.25 3.00 -13.34
CA LYS A 276 -11.73 4.22 -12.68
C LYS A 276 -10.87 5.40 -13.13
N ASP A 277 -11.50 6.39 -13.75
CA ASP A 277 -10.83 7.46 -14.47
C ASP A 277 -10.13 8.44 -13.50
N GLY A 278 -8.90 8.81 -13.85
CA GLY A 278 -8.10 9.76 -13.10
C GLY A 278 -8.66 11.17 -13.19
N SER A 279 -8.71 11.88 -12.06
CA SER A 279 -9.25 13.24 -11.99
C SER A 279 -8.28 14.33 -12.47
N VAL A 280 -6.98 14.02 -12.60
CA VAL A 280 -5.93 14.97 -13.00
C VAL A 280 -5.23 14.54 -14.29
N TYR A 281 -4.85 13.27 -14.37
CA TYR A 281 -4.14 12.64 -15.49
C TYR A 281 -4.91 11.41 -15.98
N PRO A 282 -6.09 11.57 -16.62
CA PRO A 282 -6.91 10.44 -17.06
C PRO A 282 -6.23 9.57 -18.12
N ASP A 283 -5.28 10.13 -18.87
CA ASP A 283 -4.50 9.42 -19.90
C ASP A 283 -3.19 8.80 -19.35
N GLU A 284 -2.93 8.91 -18.04
CA GLU A 284 -1.86 8.19 -17.35
C GLU A 284 -2.47 7.07 -16.51
N TRP A 285 -2.11 5.83 -16.80
CA TRP A 285 -2.70 4.63 -16.21
C TRP A 285 -1.76 4.00 -15.19
N LEU A 286 -2.28 3.71 -14.00
CA LEU A 286 -1.63 2.96 -12.95
C LEU A 286 -2.37 1.63 -12.79
N ILE A 287 -1.69 0.52 -13.06
CA ILE A 287 -2.35 -0.75 -13.34
C ILE A 287 -2.01 -1.78 -12.26
N PHE A 288 -3.04 -2.43 -11.71
CA PHE A 288 -2.94 -3.70 -10.98
C PHE A 288 -3.25 -4.85 -11.94
N GLY A 289 -2.41 -5.88 -11.93
CA GLY A 289 -2.58 -7.03 -12.80
C GLY A 289 -2.27 -8.35 -12.12
N ALA A 290 -3.08 -9.35 -12.46
CA ALA A 290 -2.86 -10.76 -12.16
C ALA A 290 -3.49 -11.56 -13.31
N HIS A 291 -2.97 -12.74 -13.61
CA HIS A 291 -3.66 -13.60 -14.56
C HIS A 291 -4.76 -14.42 -13.87
N PHE A 292 -5.86 -14.62 -14.59
CA PHE A 292 -6.99 -15.43 -14.12
C PHE A 292 -7.09 -16.77 -14.84
N ASP A 293 -6.39 -16.95 -15.95
CA ASP A 293 -6.26 -18.28 -16.52
C ASP A 293 -5.42 -19.16 -15.60
N ILE A 294 -5.48 -20.46 -15.89
CA ILE A 294 -4.73 -21.50 -15.21
C ILE A 294 -4.05 -22.36 -16.27
N ALA A 295 -2.89 -22.93 -15.95
CA ALA A 295 -2.21 -23.83 -16.86
C ALA A 295 -3.15 -24.98 -17.33
N PRO A 296 -3.24 -25.28 -18.64
CA PRO A 296 -4.17 -26.28 -19.17
C PRO A 296 -3.71 -27.73 -18.91
N PRO A 297 -4.61 -28.67 -18.61
CA PRO A 297 -4.28 -30.09 -18.48
C PRO A 297 -3.72 -30.72 -19.77
N VAL A 298 -2.73 -31.63 -19.62
CA VAL A 298 -1.96 -32.33 -20.68
C VAL A 298 -2.75 -32.84 -21.89
N ALA A 299 -4.01 -33.24 -21.74
CA ALA A 299 -4.81 -33.76 -22.86
C ALA A 299 -4.95 -32.78 -24.03
N TYR A 300 -4.65 -31.50 -23.82
CA TYR A 300 -4.81 -30.43 -24.81
C TYR A 300 -3.50 -29.74 -25.23
N THR A 301 -2.35 -30.12 -24.65
CA THR A 301 -1.05 -29.48 -24.90
C THR A 301 -0.12 -30.41 -25.71
N PRO A 302 0.17 -30.11 -27.00
CA PRO A 302 1.04 -30.95 -27.82
C PRO A 302 2.48 -31.02 -27.26
N GLY A 303 2.92 -32.21 -26.84
CA GLY A 303 4.31 -32.45 -26.39
C GLY A 303 4.49 -32.64 -24.88
N ALA A 304 3.42 -32.57 -24.08
CA ALA A 304 3.49 -32.85 -22.66
C ALA A 304 3.51 -34.38 -22.37
N GLU A 305 4.48 -34.85 -21.58
CA GLU A 305 4.52 -36.21 -21.00
C GLU A 305 3.70 -36.27 -19.70
N ALA A 306 3.56 -37.39 -19.00
CA ALA A 306 2.93 -37.44 -17.67
C ALA A 306 3.97 -37.79 -16.59
N GLY A 307 4.08 -36.99 -15.50
CA GLY A 307 5.08 -37.13 -14.39
C GLY A 307 6.16 -36.02 -14.12
N VAL A 308 6.22 -34.90 -14.86
CA VAL A 308 7.08 -33.68 -14.85
C VAL A 308 6.27 -32.37 -14.60
N PRO A 309 6.64 -31.45 -13.69
CA PRO A 309 5.92 -30.16 -13.53
C PRO A 309 5.58 -29.43 -14.85
N GLY A 310 4.40 -28.79 -14.93
CA GLY A 310 3.84 -28.19 -16.17
C GLY A 310 2.61 -28.92 -16.72
N TYR A 311 1.73 -29.45 -15.86
CA TYR A 311 0.62 -30.33 -16.23
C TYR A 311 -0.77 -29.78 -16.07
N GLY A 312 -0.83 -28.48 -15.80
CA GLY A 312 -2.06 -27.77 -15.61
C GLY A 312 -2.82 -28.21 -14.38
N THR A 313 -3.87 -27.46 -14.14
CA THR A 313 -4.75 -27.65 -13.01
C THR A 313 -6.17 -27.30 -13.42
N ARG A 314 -7.11 -27.66 -12.57
CA ARG A 314 -8.51 -27.27 -12.69
C ARG A 314 -8.81 -26.08 -11.81
N HIS A 315 -8.08 -25.98 -10.70
CA HIS A 315 -8.34 -25.09 -9.58
C HIS A 315 -7.49 -23.83 -9.70
N GLY A 316 -6.17 -23.98 -9.72
CA GLY A 316 -5.24 -22.85 -9.76
C GLY A 316 -5.37 -21.96 -8.54
N ALA A 317 -5.49 -22.56 -7.35
CA ALA A 317 -5.72 -21.83 -6.10
C ALA A 317 -4.53 -20.90 -5.81
N TYR A 318 -3.32 -21.46 -5.90
CA TYR A 318 -2.07 -20.73 -5.80
C TYR A 318 -1.79 -19.92 -7.06
N ASP A 319 -1.93 -20.57 -8.23
CA ASP A 319 -1.54 -20.03 -9.53
C ASP A 319 -2.74 -20.01 -10.51
N ASN A 320 -3.46 -18.90 -10.65
CA ASN A 320 -3.28 -17.63 -9.94
C ASN A 320 -4.60 -17.04 -9.44
N ALA A 321 -5.45 -17.88 -8.84
CA ALA A 321 -6.60 -17.41 -8.09
C ALA A 321 -6.18 -16.48 -6.94
N ALA A 322 -5.03 -16.72 -6.29
CA ALA A 322 -4.45 -15.82 -5.29
C ALA A 322 -4.24 -14.39 -5.82
N GLY A 323 -3.49 -14.22 -6.93
CA GLY A 323 -3.28 -12.96 -7.63
C GLY A 323 -4.59 -12.27 -8.03
N SER A 324 -5.45 -13.01 -8.72
CA SER A 324 -6.77 -12.54 -9.16
C SER A 324 -7.62 -12.04 -7.99
N SER A 325 -7.61 -12.76 -6.87
CA SER A 325 -8.35 -12.40 -5.65
C SER A 325 -7.83 -11.11 -5.04
N MET A 326 -6.51 -10.90 -5.02
CA MET A 326 -5.92 -9.64 -4.55
C MET A 326 -6.28 -8.46 -5.48
N VAL A 327 -6.31 -8.65 -6.80
CA VAL A 327 -6.80 -7.62 -7.74
C VAL A 327 -8.27 -7.30 -7.50
N LEU A 328 -9.13 -8.30 -7.28
CA LEU A 328 -10.55 -8.08 -6.99
C LEU A 328 -10.76 -7.34 -5.66
N THR A 329 -10.04 -7.74 -4.61
CA THR A 329 -10.10 -7.08 -3.29
C THR A 329 -9.61 -5.64 -3.36
N THR A 330 -8.51 -5.35 -4.07
CA THR A 330 -8.01 -3.97 -4.22
C THR A 330 -8.93 -3.12 -5.09
N ALA A 331 -9.50 -3.68 -6.16
CA ALA A 331 -10.46 -2.99 -7.02
C ALA A 331 -11.70 -2.54 -6.25
N SER A 332 -12.24 -3.40 -5.37
CA SER A 332 -13.46 -3.08 -4.62
C SER A 332 -13.30 -1.89 -3.69
N VAL A 333 -12.13 -1.73 -3.09
CA VAL A 333 -11.86 -0.68 -2.09
C VAL A 333 -11.35 0.62 -2.72
N LEU A 334 -10.51 0.52 -3.76
CA LEU A 334 -9.93 1.69 -4.44
C LEU A 334 -10.96 2.35 -5.35
N ALA A 335 -11.97 1.61 -5.82
CA ALA A 335 -13.11 2.18 -6.51
C ALA A 335 -13.88 3.21 -5.66
N GLU A 336 -13.70 3.25 -4.34
CA GLU A 336 -14.31 4.25 -3.46
C GLU A 336 -13.56 5.60 -3.43
N PHE A 337 -12.30 5.65 -3.91
CA PHE A 337 -11.43 6.82 -3.82
C PHE A 337 -11.14 7.44 -5.18
N ASP A 338 -11.11 8.77 -5.24
CA ASP A 338 -10.63 9.47 -6.43
C ASP A 338 -9.11 9.46 -6.46
N ALA A 339 -8.56 9.23 -7.65
CA ALA A 339 -7.12 9.18 -7.91
C ALA A 339 -6.73 10.29 -8.88
N ARG A 340 -5.43 10.61 -8.94
CA ARG A 340 -4.89 11.54 -9.94
C ARG A 340 -4.88 10.85 -11.30
N ARG A 341 -4.47 9.58 -11.32
CA ARG A 341 -4.30 8.74 -12.51
C ARG A 341 -5.46 7.77 -12.66
N THR A 342 -5.67 7.30 -13.89
CA THR A 342 -6.66 6.25 -14.13
C THR A 342 -6.18 4.96 -13.50
N MET A 343 -7.00 4.42 -12.61
CA MET A 343 -6.76 3.11 -11.99
C MET A 343 -7.29 2.04 -12.92
N VAL A 344 -6.46 1.05 -13.22
CA VAL A 344 -6.85 -0.11 -14.02
C VAL A 344 -6.63 -1.38 -13.22
N PHE A 345 -7.66 -2.20 -13.13
CA PHE A 345 -7.63 -3.51 -12.46
C PHE A 345 -7.88 -4.57 -13.53
N CYS A 346 -6.85 -5.30 -13.91
CA CYS A 346 -6.93 -6.25 -15.01
C CYS A 346 -6.67 -7.68 -14.54
N LEU A 347 -7.55 -8.56 -15.00
CA LEU A 347 -7.37 -10.00 -14.98
C LEU A 347 -6.90 -10.45 -16.37
N TRP A 348 -5.62 -10.80 -16.49
CA TRP A 348 -5.01 -11.25 -17.72
C TRP A 348 -5.38 -12.68 -18.04
N SER A 349 -5.42 -13.02 -19.32
CA SER A 349 -5.48 -14.42 -19.74
C SER A 349 -4.26 -14.82 -20.53
N SER A 350 -3.96 -16.10 -20.50
CA SER A 350 -2.88 -16.73 -21.24
C SER A 350 -1.51 -16.21 -20.84
N GLU A 351 -1.32 -15.96 -19.55
CA GLU A 351 0.02 -15.84 -18.96
C GLU A 351 0.79 -17.14 -19.23
N GLU A 352 0.12 -18.26 -18.97
CA GLU A 352 0.66 -19.62 -18.95
C GLU A 352 1.08 -20.13 -20.34
N GLU A 353 0.46 -19.58 -21.39
CA GLU A 353 0.84 -19.86 -22.79
C GLU A 353 1.89 -18.87 -23.35
N GLY A 354 2.38 -17.95 -22.52
CA GLY A 354 3.46 -17.01 -22.83
C GLY A 354 2.99 -15.56 -22.90
N LEU A 355 2.28 -15.09 -21.87
CA LEU A 355 1.92 -13.68 -21.62
C LEU A 355 1.01 -13.07 -22.69
N TRP A 356 0.13 -13.84 -23.34
CA TRP A 356 -0.62 -13.35 -24.50
C TRP A 356 -1.56 -12.20 -24.13
N GLY A 357 -2.21 -12.27 -22.96
CA GLY A 357 -3.11 -11.25 -22.44
C GLY A 357 -2.43 -9.93 -22.19
N SER A 358 -1.45 -9.91 -21.30
CA SER A 358 -0.70 -8.70 -20.96
C SER A 358 0.05 -8.13 -22.17
N ARG A 359 0.61 -8.97 -23.05
CA ARG A 359 1.24 -8.50 -24.30
C ARG A 359 0.23 -7.87 -25.24
N SER A 360 -0.94 -8.47 -25.42
CA SER A 360 -1.97 -7.91 -26.29
C SER A 360 -2.42 -6.55 -25.76
N PHE A 361 -2.55 -6.40 -24.44
CA PHE A 361 -2.94 -5.14 -23.82
C PHE A 361 -1.87 -4.07 -23.92
N ALA A 362 -0.63 -4.38 -23.53
CA ALA A 362 0.49 -3.43 -23.53
C ALA A 362 0.83 -2.93 -24.96
N ASN A 363 0.64 -3.77 -25.98
CA ASN A 363 0.89 -3.39 -27.37
C ASN A 363 -0.27 -2.66 -28.06
N ASP A 364 -1.46 -2.61 -27.45
CA ASP A 364 -2.67 -2.02 -28.03
C ASP A 364 -3.34 -1.01 -27.08
N LEU A 365 -2.52 -0.24 -26.37
CA LEU A 365 -3.00 0.88 -25.55
C LEU A 365 -3.68 1.94 -26.44
N PRO A 366 -4.77 2.60 -25.97
CA PRO A 366 -5.41 3.67 -26.73
C PRO A 366 -4.45 4.82 -27.07
N ASP A 367 -4.67 5.47 -28.21
CA ASP A 367 -3.85 6.62 -28.64
C ASP A 367 -3.78 7.71 -27.56
N GLY A 368 -2.55 8.04 -27.13
CA GLY A 368 -2.29 9.09 -26.13
C GLY A 368 -2.27 8.60 -24.68
N VAL A 369 -2.69 7.36 -24.42
CA VAL A 369 -2.56 6.74 -23.10
C VAL A 369 -1.13 6.30 -22.84
N THR A 370 -0.67 6.51 -21.62
CA THR A 370 0.61 5.98 -21.11
C THR A 370 0.37 5.20 -19.83
N VAL A 371 1.23 4.23 -19.53
CA VAL A 371 1.22 3.51 -18.26
C VAL A 371 2.32 4.10 -17.38
N SER A 372 1.98 4.61 -16.21
CA SER A 372 2.95 5.22 -15.28
C SER A 372 3.73 4.14 -14.53
N ASN A 373 3.03 3.16 -13.98
CA ASN A 373 3.59 2.00 -13.29
C ASN A 373 2.66 0.79 -13.42
N TYR A 374 3.20 -0.40 -13.19
CA TYR A 374 2.45 -1.66 -13.17
C TYR A 374 2.76 -2.48 -11.91
N LEU A 375 1.71 -2.92 -11.23
CA LEU A 375 1.75 -3.76 -10.03
C LEU A 375 1.33 -5.19 -10.39
N ASN A 376 2.24 -6.15 -10.29
CA ASN A 376 2.00 -7.55 -10.64
C ASN A 376 1.76 -8.43 -9.41
N LEU A 377 0.64 -9.13 -9.37
CA LEU A 377 0.24 -10.03 -8.29
C LEU A 377 0.16 -11.44 -8.85
N ASP A 378 1.21 -12.22 -8.62
CA ASP A 378 1.33 -13.57 -9.17
C ASP A 378 1.82 -14.52 -8.10
N MET A 379 1.12 -15.64 -7.90
CA MET A 379 1.66 -16.74 -7.09
C MET A 379 2.03 -16.34 -5.65
N ALA A 380 1.23 -15.50 -4.97
CA ALA A 380 1.50 -15.11 -3.58
C ALA A 380 0.79 -16.03 -2.56
N GLY A 381 1.27 -16.05 -1.31
CA GLY A 381 0.60 -16.72 -0.19
C GLY A 381 1.43 -17.79 0.51
N VAL A 382 2.30 -18.49 -0.23
CA VAL A 382 2.99 -19.69 0.27
C VAL A 382 4.43 -19.48 0.75
N ASN A 383 4.95 -18.25 0.62
CA ASN A 383 6.33 -17.96 1.01
C ASN A 383 6.46 -17.57 2.48
N TYR A 384 5.64 -16.61 2.90
CA TYR A 384 5.72 -15.97 4.21
C TYR A 384 4.31 -15.78 4.79
N PRO A 385 4.08 -15.99 6.10
CA PRO A 385 5.03 -16.50 7.08
C PRO A 385 5.31 -17.99 6.82
N GLY A 386 6.59 -18.37 6.75
CA GLY A 386 7.00 -19.71 6.30
C GLY A 386 8.52 -19.82 6.10
N ASP A 387 8.93 -20.93 5.49
CA ASP A 387 10.33 -21.33 5.32
C ASP A 387 10.97 -20.83 4.00
N TYR A 388 10.29 -19.91 3.31
CA TYR A 388 10.77 -19.27 2.09
C TYR A 388 10.76 -17.75 2.21
N ALA A 389 11.63 -17.10 1.43
CA ALA A 389 11.64 -15.64 1.38
C ALA A 389 10.40 -15.13 0.65
N LEU A 390 9.69 -14.16 1.23
CA LEU A 390 8.72 -13.36 0.47
C LEU A 390 9.48 -12.56 -0.58
N SER A 391 9.18 -12.82 -1.85
CA SER A 391 9.86 -12.20 -2.98
C SER A 391 9.11 -10.95 -3.45
N VAL A 392 9.72 -9.79 -3.23
CA VAL A 392 9.30 -8.51 -3.79
C VAL A 392 10.25 -8.17 -4.93
N TYR A 393 9.78 -8.32 -6.16
CA TYR A 393 10.61 -8.09 -7.33
C TYR A 393 10.23 -6.80 -8.04
N LEU A 394 11.22 -6.18 -8.67
CA LEU A 394 11.03 -4.97 -9.45
C LEU A 394 11.83 -5.02 -10.76
N GLY A 395 11.53 -4.12 -11.69
CA GLY A 395 12.26 -3.99 -12.94
C GLY A 395 11.72 -2.85 -13.81
N PRO A 396 12.24 -2.66 -15.03
CA PRO A 396 13.20 -3.54 -15.72
C PRO A 396 14.63 -3.47 -15.19
N ASP A 397 15.30 -4.62 -15.19
CA ASP A 397 16.74 -4.79 -14.92
C ASP A 397 17.59 -4.46 -16.15
N GLY A 398 18.66 -3.68 -15.97
CA GLY A 398 19.58 -3.30 -17.02
C GLY A 398 20.83 -4.17 -17.06
N THR A 399 21.70 -4.02 -16.05
CA THR A 399 23.05 -4.62 -16.07
C THR A 399 23.29 -5.74 -15.08
N GLN A 400 22.41 -5.94 -14.10
CA GLN A 400 22.59 -6.88 -12.97
C GLN A 400 23.80 -6.56 -12.07
N GLU A 401 24.50 -5.45 -12.31
CA GLU A 401 25.67 -5.04 -11.50
C GLU A 401 25.27 -4.10 -10.35
N ALA A 402 24.09 -3.46 -10.45
CA ALA A 402 23.52 -2.57 -9.45
C ALA A 402 21.99 -2.59 -9.57
N VAL A 403 21.30 -2.04 -8.56
CA VAL A 403 19.86 -1.77 -8.66
C VAL A 403 19.68 -0.54 -9.56
N ASP A 404 19.07 -0.74 -10.72
CA ASP A 404 18.80 0.27 -11.73
C ASP A 404 17.53 1.08 -11.38
N GLN A 405 16.49 0.45 -10.83
CA GLN A 405 15.26 1.15 -10.40
C GLN A 405 15.31 1.59 -8.92
N THR A 406 16.18 2.54 -8.59
CA THR A 406 16.43 2.93 -7.19
C THR A 406 15.20 3.50 -6.50
N GLY A 407 14.39 4.31 -7.20
CA GLY A 407 13.15 4.87 -6.68
C GLY A 407 12.14 3.79 -6.28
N MET A 408 11.98 2.75 -7.11
CA MET A 408 11.06 1.64 -6.83
C MET A 408 11.56 0.80 -5.67
N PHE A 409 12.87 0.54 -5.61
CA PHE A 409 13.50 -0.22 -4.54
C PHE A 409 13.30 0.45 -3.18
N TYR A 410 13.60 1.76 -3.09
CA TYR A 410 13.41 2.49 -1.84
C TYR A 410 11.94 2.65 -1.47
N LEU A 411 11.02 2.75 -2.44
CA LEU A 411 9.59 2.74 -2.16
C LEU A 411 9.15 1.41 -1.55
N ALA A 412 9.61 0.29 -2.10
CA ALA A 412 9.34 -1.03 -1.54
C ALA A 412 9.85 -1.13 -0.10
N GLU A 413 11.09 -0.72 0.16
CA GLU A 413 11.64 -0.71 1.53
C GLU A 413 10.84 0.20 2.47
N TRP A 414 10.50 1.41 2.00
CA TRP A 414 9.76 2.41 2.78
C TRP A 414 8.43 1.89 3.30
N ILE A 415 7.70 1.15 2.45
CA ILE A 415 6.41 0.53 2.79
C ILE A 415 6.63 -0.68 3.69
N GLY A 416 7.50 -1.60 3.28
CA GLY A 416 7.72 -2.87 3.97
C GLY A 416 8.18 -2.69 5.40
N ALA A 417 9.16 -1.81 5.62
CA ALA A 417 9.74 -1.63 6.95
C ALA A 417 8.75 -1.05 7.96
N ASP A 418 7.84 -0.16 7.54
CA ASP A 418 7.03 0.66 8.45
C ASP A 418 5.54 0.35 8.42
N ALA A 419 4.91 0.34 7.24
CA ALA A 419 3.49 0.06 7.14
C ALA A 419 3.19 -1.41 7.49
N LEU A 420 4.11 -2.30 7.12
CA LEU A 420 3.96 -3.76 7.25
C LEU A 420 4.77 -4.36 8.41
N ASP A 421 5.63 -3.57 9.05
CA ASP A 421 6.51 -3.95 10.16
C ASP A 421 7.46 -5.12 9.80
N LEU A 422 8.03 -5.09 8.59
CA LEU A 422 8.90 -6.14 8.03
C LEU A 422 10.39 -5.78 8.02
N GLY A 423 10.81 -4.75 8.76
CA GLY A 423 12.18 -4.25 8.71
C GLY A 423 13.23 -5.31 9.11
N TYR A 424 12.88 -6.20 10.05
CA TYR A 424 13.76 -7.29 10.48
C TYR A 424 13.93 -8.36 9.40
N GLU A 425 12.82 -8.79 8.78
CA GLU A 425 12.79 -9.79 7.71
C GLU A 425 13.50 -9.29 6.45
N MET A 426 13.37 -7.98 6.15
CA MET A 426 14.07 -7.31 5.06
C MET A 426 15.58 -7.24 5.28
N GLU A 427 16.03 -6.95 6.51
CA GLU A 427 17.46 -6.97 6.84
C GLU A 427 18.06 -8.36 6.57
N ARG A 428 17.37 -9.43 6.98
CA ARG A 428 17.78 -10.81 6.71
C ARG A 428 17.81 -11.15 5.22
N GLY A 429 16.80 -10.70 4.45
CA GLY A 429 16.77 -10.90 3.01
C GLY A 429 17.92 -10.21 2.29
N ARG A 430 18.27 -9.00 2.73
CA ARG A 430 19.44 -8.26 2.22
C ARG A 430 20.75 -8.99 2.52
N GLU A 431 20.94 -9.49 3.73
CA GLU A 431 22.12 -10.29 4.11
C GLU A 431 22.24 -11.55 3.23
N ALA A 432 21.13 -12.26 3.05
CA ALA A 432 21.07 -13.46 2.21
C ALA A 432 21.41 -13.17 0.73
N TRP A 433 20.86 -12.08 0.18
CA TRP A 433 21.13 -11.64 -1.18
C TRP A 433 22.62 -11.28 -1.37
N LEU A 434 23.22 -10.55 -0.42
CA LEU A 434 24.63 -10.17 -0.50
C LEU A 434 25.58 -11.38 -0.40
N GLU A 435 25.18 -12.43 0.31
CA GLU A 435 25.97 -13.67 0.41
C GLU A 435 25.90 -14.50 -0.86
N SER A 436 24.74 -14.56 -1.52
CA SER A 436 24.44 -15.68 -2.41
C SER A 436 23.58 -15.39 -3.65
N GLY A 437 23.12 -14.14 -3.80
CA GLY A 437 22.29 -13.68 -4.92
C GLY A 437 20.88 -14.27 -4.91
N GLU A 438 20.24 -14.27 -6.08
CA GLU A 438 18.84 -14.68 -6.24
C GLU A 438 18.60 -16.18 -6.02
N SER A 439 19.51 -17.03 -6.50
CA SER A 439 19.25 -18.47 -6.63
C SER A 439 18.85 -19.16 -5.31
N PRO A 440 19.41 -18.82 -4.14
CA PRO A 440 19.02 -19.47 -2.90
C PRO A 440 17.67 -19.04 -2.36
N LEU A 441 17.18 -17.83 -2.70
CA LEU A 441 15.89 -17.28 -2.22
C LEU A 441 14.67 -18.16 -2.56
N TRP A 442 14.83 -19.07 -3.52
CA TRP A 442 13.82 -20.05 -3.94
C TRP A 442 13.86 -21.36 -3.13
N GLY A 443 14.81 -21.49 -2.20
CA GLY A 443 15.01 -22.68 -1.38
C GLY A 443 14.30 -22.64 -0.04
N ASP A 444 13.95 -23.82 0.45
CA ASP A 444 13.36 -24.12 1.77
C ASP A 444 14.41 -24.00 2.89
N ILE A 445 14.93 -22.78 3.09
CA ILE A 445 16.02 -22.49 4.03
C ILE A 445 15.84 -21.19 4.80
N TYR A 446 14.72 -20.47 4.60
CA TYR A 446 14.51 -19.13 5.11
C TYR A 446 13.29 -19.04 6.01
N GLU A 447 13.51 -19.04 7.31
CA GLU A 447 12.47 -18.64 8.26
C GLU A 447 12.36 -17.11 8.26
N ASP A 448 11.17 -16.51 8.19
CA ASP A 448 10.92 -15.06 8.35
C ASP A 448 11.89 -14.15 7.57
N THR A 449 11.84 -14.22 6.24
CA THR A 449 12.74 -13.46 5.35
C THR A 449 11.95 -12.77 4.25
N VAL A 450 12.28 -11.51 3.96
CA VAL A 450 11.70 -10.74 2.85
C VAL A 450 12.84 -10.27 1.95
N ALA A 451 12.81 -10.70 0.69
CA ALA A 451 13.80 -10.30 -0.29
C ALA A 451 13.21 -9.27 -1.25
N ILE A 452 13.79 -8.07 -1.26
CA ILE A 452 13.49 -7.03 -2.24
C ILE A 452 14.66 -7.01 -3.22
N TYR A 453 14.39 -7.22 -4.50
CA TYR A 453 15.42 -7.28 -5.52
C TYR A 453 14.89 -6.90 -6.90
N GLU A 454 15.80 -6.45 -7.74
CA GLU A 454 15.52 -6.26 -9.16
C GLU A 454 15.63 -7.59 -9.89
N SER A 455 14.56 -8.02 -10.54
CA SER A 455 14.52 -9.34 -11.17
C SER A 455 15.25 -9.29 -12.51
N PRO A 456 16.31 -10.10 -12.70
CA PRO A 456 16.95 -10.25 -14.01
C PRO A 456 16.08 -11.04 -15.00
N THR A 457 14.96 -11.58 -14.54
CA THR A 457 14.08 -12.44 -15.33
C THR A 457 12.65 -11.91 -15.35
N ALA A 458 12.16 -11.57 -16.53
CA ALA A 458 10.79 -11.13 -16.75
C ALA A 458 9.91 -12.37 -17.02
N ARG A 459 9.39 -12.99 -15.93
CA ARG A 459 8.75 -14.33 -15.96
C ARG A 459 7.23 -14.35 -15.93
N SER A 460 6.58 -13.19 -15.76
CA SER A 460 5.12 -13.04 -15.66
C SER A 460 4.67 -11.76 -16.36
N ASP A 461 3.40 -11.37 -16.22
CA ASP A 461 2.75 -10.29 -16.99
C ASP A 461 3.47 -8.93 -16.91
N HIS A 462 4.24 -8.68 -15.85
CA HIS A 462 5.10 -7.49 -15.73
C HIS A 462 6.08 -7.32 -16.89
N ALA A 463 6.52 -8.43 -17.51
CA ALA A 463 7.41 -8.39 -18.67
C ALA A 463 6.82 -7.57 -19.82
N SER A 464 5.52 -7.72 -20.07
CA SER A 464 4.82 -7.00 -21.14
C SER A 464 4.84 -5.48 -20.95
N PHE A 465 4.85 -5.02 -19.70
CA PHE A 465 4.91 -3.60 -19.36
C PHE A 465 6.35 -3.07 -19.33
N GLN A 466 7.30 -3.88 -18.87
CA GLN A 466 8.73 -3.56 -18.98
C GLN A 466 9.15 -3.37 -20.46
N ASP A 467 8.64 -4.19 -21.37
CA ASP A 467 8.90 -4.10 -22.83
C ASP A 467 8.47 -2.76 -23.45
N ILE A 468 7.49 -2.07 -22.86
CA ILE A 468 7.05 -0.73 -23.28
C ILE A 468 7.63 0.40 -22.40
N GLY A 469 8.63 0.08 -21.58
CA GLY A 469 9.41 1.05 -20.80
C GLY A 469 8.79 1.43 -19.45
N VAL A 470 7.90 0.61 -18.88
CA VAL A 470 7.22 0.88 -17.61
C VAL A 470 8.01 0.26 -16.45
N ALA A 471 8.19 1.02 -15.36
CA ALA A 471 8.70 0.47 -14.11
C ALA A 471 7.63 -0.37 -13.41
N THR A 472 8.01 -1.59 -13.02
CA THR A 472 7.09 -2.58 -12.45
C THR A 472 7.53 -2.99 -11.05
N LEU A 473 6.54 -3.25 -10.19
CA LEU A 473 6.73 -3.87 -8.88
C LEU A 473 5.80 -5.07 -8.78
N GLY A 474 6.26 -6.16 -8.19
CA GLY A 474 5.41 -7.32 -7.99
C GLY A 474 5.83 -8.19 -6.84
N TRP A 475 4.93 -9.13 -6.53
CA TRP A 475 5.11 -10.13 -5.50
C TRP A 475 4.95 -11.49 -6.16
N ASN A 476 5.94 -12.35 -6.00
CA ASN A 476 5.95 -13.69 -6.58
C ASN A 476 6.07 -14.72 -5.46
N GLY A 477 5.71 -15.96 -5.76
CA GLY A 477 6.03 -17.08 -4.91
C GLY A 477 6.84 -18.17 -5.59
N LEU A 478 6.72 -19.36 -5.06
CA LEU A 478 7.56 -20.51 -5.31
C LEU A 478 7.12 -21.29 -6.56
N VAL A 479 8.00 -21.31 -7.56
CA VAL A 479 7.88 -22.24 -8.69
C VAL A 479 8.35 -23.64 -8.27
N ASP A 480 9.62 -23.77 -7.86
CA ASP A 480 10.21 -25.07 -7.48
C ASP A 480 9.97 -25.44 -6.00
N GLY A 481 9.62 -24.45 -5.16
CA GLY A 481 9.38 -24.65 -3.73
C GLY A 481 7.97 -25.13 -3.38
N TYR A 482 6.97 -24.88 -4.24
CA TYR A 482 5.60 -25.38 -4.06
C TYR A 482 5.35 -26.62 -4.94
N PRO A 483 5.25 -27.84 -4.39
CA PRO A 483 5.20 -29.08 -5.18
C PRO A 483 3.97 -29.22 -6.08
N CYS A 484 2.95 -28.38 -5.90
CA CYS A 484 1.70 -28.42 -6.64
C CYS A 484 1.57 -27.34 -7.71
N TYR A 485 2.57 -26.47 -7.89
CA TYR A 485 2.64 -25.55 -9.02
C TYR A 485 2.42 -26.30 -10.35
N HIS A 486 1.44 -25.84 -11.13
CA HIS A 486 0.99 -26.44 -12.39
C HIS A 486 0.57 -27.93 -12.30
N ARG A 487 -0.13 -28.31 -11.23
CA ARG A 487 -0.61 -29.68 -11.02
C ARG A 487 -2.03 -29.72 -10.46
N GLU A 488 -2.69 -30.87 -10.61
CA GLU A 488 -4.05 -31.13 -10.09
C GLU A 488 -4.19 -30.95 -8.57
N CYS A 489 -3.08 -30.97 -7.82
CA CYS A 489 -3.07 -30.71 -6.39
C CYS A 489 -2.95 -29.23 -6.02
N ASP A 490 -2.97 -28.31 -6.99
CA ASP A 490 -3.03 -26.87 -6.71
C ASP A 490 -4.43 -26.45 -6.22
N THR A 491 -4.77 -26.89 -5.02
CA THR A 491 -6.07 -26.69 -4.37
C THR A 491 -5.92 -25.87 -3.11
N MET A 492 -7.02 -25.23 -2.68
CA MET A 492 -7.04 -24.49 -1.42
C MET A 492 -6.66 -25.36 -0.21
N GLU A 493 -7.15 -26.61 -0.16
CA GLU A 493 -6.80 -27.57 0.89
C GLU A 493 -5.29 -27.84 0.93
N THR A 494 -4.66 -27.99 -0.24
CA THR A 494 -3.21 -28.23 -0.31
C THR A 494 -2.41 -27.00 0.12
N MET A 495 -2.85 -25.79 -0.23
CA MET A 495 -2.22 -24.56 0.27
C MET A 495 -2.35 -24.46 1.80
N ILE A 496 -3.52 -24.78 2.36
CA ILE A 496 -3.74 -24.79 3.81
C ILE A 496 -2.81 -25.79 4.49
N GLU A 497 -2.74 -27.03 3.98
CA GLU A 497 -1.82 -28.04 4.54
C GLU A 497 -0.36 -27.62 4.43
N TYR A 498 0.02 -27.00 3.31
CA TYR A 498 1.39 -26.55 3.06
C TYR A 498 1.81 -25.41 4.01
N MET A 499 0.89 -24.51 4.32
CA MET A 499 1.15 -23.36 5.19
C MET A 499 0.96 -23.65 6.68
N ASP A 500 0.61 -24.87 7.07
CA ASP A 500 0.47 -25.25 8.46
C ASP A 500 1.85 -25.33 9.14
N THR A 501 1.98 -24.73 10.32
CA THR A 501 3.24 -24.65 11.06
C THR A 501 3.03 -25.08 12.51
N ASP A 502 4.12 -25.40 13.22
CA ASP A 502 4.06 -25.76 14.65
C ASP A 502 3.40 -24.66 15.52
N ASN A 503 3.44 -23.40 15.08
CA ASN A 503 2.98 -22.24 15.83
C ASN A 503 1.67 -21.63 15.33
N SER A 504 1.19 -22.00 14.14
CA SER A 504 0.00 -21.41 13.54
C SER A 504 -0.63 -22.27 12.46
N THR A 505 -1.94 -22.14 12.28
CA THR A 505 -2.69 -22.88 11.27
C THR A 505 -2.38 -22.38 9.86
N GLY A 506 -2.51 -23.25 8.87
CA GLY A 506 -2.37 -22.86 7.47
C GLY A 506 -3.31 -21.75 7.03
N ILE A 507 -4.55 -21.74 7.54
CA ILE A 507 -5.53 -20.67 7.28
C ILE A 507 -5.00 -19.32 7.79
N ASN A 508 -4.56 -19.26 9.05
CA ASN A 508 -4.02 -18.03 9.61
C ASN A 508 -2.81 -17.52 8.81
N ASN A 509 -1.90 -18.42 8.45
CA ASN A 509 -0.70 -18.06 7.71
C ASN A 509 -1.02 -17.55 6.31
N LEU A 510 -1.91 -18.20 5.56
CA LEU A 510 -2.37 -17.73 4.25
C LEU A 510 -3.04 -16.35 4.35
N VAL A 511 -3.96 -16.17 5.31
CA VAL A 511 -4.64 -14.88 5.55
C VAL A 511 -3.64 -13.77 5.81
N HIS A 512 -2.64 -13.98 6.68
CA HIS A 512 -1.62 -12.97 6.96
C HIS A 512 -0.66 -12.74 5.79
N SER A 513 -0.33 -13.77 5.00
CA SER A 513 0.48 -13.65 3.80
C SER A 513 -0.18 -12.73 2.78
N TRP A 514 -1.45 -13.01 2.47
CA TRP A 514 -2.21 -12.23 1.51
C TRP A 514 -2.53 -10.83 2.04
N ASP A 515 -2.70 -10.63 3.35
CA ASP A 515 -2.83 -9.29 3.94
C ASP A 515 -1.59 -8.43 3.66
N ILE A 516 -0.39 -9.00 3.86
CA ILE A 516 0.88 -8.31 3.61
C ILE A 516 1.00 -7.88 2.15
N VAL A 517 0.83 -8.81 1.21
CA VAL A 517 1.02 -8.54 -0.22
C VAL A 517 -0.01 -7.53 -0.73
N THR A 518 -1.28 -7.71 -0.32
CA THR A 518 -2.37 -6.81 -0.75
C THR A 518 -2.16 -5.39 -0.21
N TRP A 519 -1.79 -5.24 1.07
CA TRP A 519 -1.47 -3.93 1.63
C TRP A 519 -0.24 -3.29 1.01
N TRP A 520 0.79 -4.08 0.69
CA TRP A 520 1.99 -3.58 0.02
C TRP A 520 1.63 -2.98 -1.35
N ALA A 521 0.82 -3.68 -2.13
CA ALA A 521 0.33 -3.21 -3.42
C ALA A 521 -0.51 -1.93 -3.30
N VAL A 522 -1.40 -1.85 -2.31
CA VAL A 522 -2.24 -0.66 -2.07
C VAL A 522 -1.41 0.55 -1.63
N TYR A 523 -0.46 0.39 -0.72
CA TYR A 523 0.44 1.49 -0.33
C TYR A 523 1.31 1.93 -1.51
N ALA A 524 1.84 0.99 -2.30
CA ALA A 524 2.61 1.29 -3.49
C ALA A 524 1.77 2.13 -4.48
N PHE A 525 0.51 1.74 -4.69
CA PHE A 525 -0.44 2.54 -5.46
C PHE A 525 -0.62 3.95 -4.90
N LEU A 526 -0.91 4.10 -3.61
CA LEU A 526 -1.15 5.42 -3.00
C LEU A 526 0.05 6.36 -3.14
N HIS A 527 1.27 5.83 -3.02
CA HIS A 527 2.49 6.59 -3.27
C HIS A 527 2.65 6.96 -4.75
N MET A 528 2.48 6.00 -5.67
CA MET A 528 2.68 6.19 -7.11
C MET A 528 1.57 7.03 -7.77
N ASP A 529 0.35 7.02 -7.21
CA ASP A 529 -0.70 7.92 -7.66
C ASP A 529 -0.30 9.38 -7.43
N GLN A 530 0.29 9.71 -6.27
CA GLN A 530 0.78 11.06 -6.02
C GLN A 530 2.06 11.36 -6.82
N THR A 531 3.06 10.48 -6.72
CA THR A 531 4.37 10.65 -7.36
C THR A 531 4.78 9.35 -8.06
N PRO A 532 4.56 9.23 -9.38
CA PRO A 532 4.95 8.04 -10.13
C PRO A 532 6.45 7.78 -10.03
N VAL A 533 6.80 6.50 -10.08
CA VAL A 533 8.20 6.08 -10.14
C VAL A 533 8.54 5.85 -11.62
N PRO A 534 9.31 6.72 -12.28
CA PRO A 534 9.66 6.50 -13.68
C PRO A 534 10.55 5.26 -13.82
N ASN A 535 10.60 4.70 -15.03
CA ASN A 535 11.68 3.80 -15.40
C ASN A 535 13.01 4.58 -15.45
N GLU A 536 14.01 4.10 -14.70
CA GLU A 536 15.30 4.77 -14.51
C GLU A 536 16.39 4.36 -15.55
N LEU A 537 16.04 3.49 -16.51
CA LEU A 537 16.94 3.01 -17.59
C LEU A 537 16.96 3.86 -18.88
#